data_AF-B7FIY4-F1
#
_entry.id   AF-B7FIY4-F1
#
_cell.length_a   1.000
_cell.length_b   1.000
_cell.length_c   1.000
_cell.angle_alpha   90.00
_cell.angle_beta   90.00
_cell.angle_gamma   90.00
#
_symmetry.space_group_name_H-M   'P 1'
#
loop_
_entity.id
_entity.type
_entity.pdbx_description
1 polymer ?
#
loop_
_entity_poly.entity_id
_entity_poly.type
_entity_poly.pdbx_seq_one_letter_code
_entity_poly.pdbx_strand_id
1 'polypeptide(L)'
;MAGIVESDPIPLLTPYKMRKFNLAHRVVLAPLTRQRSYGNVPQPHAILYYSQRATGSNGGLLITEATGVSDTAQGYPDTPGIWTKEHVEAWKPIVDAVHAKGATIFCQIWHVGRVSDSVFQPNGQAPISSTDKSLTPQIRSNGFNIAKFTPPRRLRTDEIPNIVNDFRLAARNAIEAGFDGVEIHGAHGYLLEQFMKDKVNDRTDEYGGSLENRCRFALEVV
;
A
#
# COMPACT_ATOMS: atom_id res chain seq x y z
N MET A 1 36.79 25.36 -26.39
CA MET A 1 36.24 24.59 -25.26
C MET A 1 35.12 25.42 -24.66
N ALA A 2 33.86 25.06 -24.92
CA ALA A 2 32.73 25.74 -24.30
C ALA A 2 32.61 25.22 -22.86
N GLY A 3 32.76 26.12 -21.89
CA GLY A 3 32.61 25.80 -20.48
C GLY A 3 31.20 25.28 -20.20
N ILE A 4 31.10 24.14 -19.52
CA ILE A 4 29.84 23.65 -18.98
C ILE A 4 29.43 24.70 -17.94
N VAL A 5 28.36 25.44 -18.25
CA VAL A 5 27.72 26.31 -17.26
C VAL A 5 27.05 25.39 -16.25
N GLU A 6 27.61 25.30 -15.04
CA GLU A 6 26.94 24.69 -13.91
C GLU A 6 25.65 25.48 -13.67
N SER A 7 24.51 24.89 -14.04
CA SER A 7 23.21 25.47 -13.74
C SER A 7 22.89 25.21 -12.27
N ASP A 8 22.44 26.23 -11.56
CA ASP A 8 21.92 26.03 -10.21
C ASP A 8 20.87 24.91 -10.19
N PRO A 9 20.95 23.96 -9.24
CA PRO A 9 20.04 22.83 -9.20
C PRO A 9 18.61 23.32 -8.97
N ILE A 10 17.68 22.90 -9.83
CA ILE A 10 16.26 23.19 -9.65
C ILE A 10 15.75 22.64 -8.32
N PRO A 11 14.71 23.22 -7.68
CA PRO A 11 14.24 22.80 -6.36
C PRO A 11 13.99 21.29 -6.21
N LEU A 12 13.54 20.62 -7.28
CA LEU A 12 13.31 19.17 -7.31
C LEU A 12 14.58 18.33 -7.13
N LEU A 13 15.74 18.83 -7.54
CA LEU A 13 17.03 18.14 -7.46
C LEU A 13 17.84 18.51 -6.21
N THR A 14 17.24 19.28 -5.29
CA THR A 14 17.88 19.62 -4.02
C THR A 14 17.77 18.47 -3.01
N PRO A 15 18.80 18.20 -2.20
CA PRO A 15 18.74 17.20 -1.14
C PRO A 15 17.66 17.47 -0.08
N TYR A 16 17.24 16.42 0.62
CA TYR A 16 16.27 16.51 1.71
C TYR A 16 16.57 15.52 2.83
N LYS A 17 16.60 15.99 4.08
CA LYS A 17 16.76 15.14 5.26
C LYS A 17 15.40 14.68 5.78
N MET A 18 14.99 13.47 5.43
CA MET A 18 13.77 12.84 5.93
C MET A 18 14.07 12.04 7.19
N ARG A 19 14.12 12.72 8.35
CA ARG A 19 14.54 12.15 9.64
C ARG A 19 15.92 11.49 9.54
N LYS A 20 15.97 10.16 9.50
CA LYS A 20 17.21 9.35 9.42
C LYS A 20 17.68 9.10 7.98
N PHE A 21 16.84 9.39 6.98
CA PHE A 21 17.15 9.17 5.57
C PHE A 21 17.64 10.47 4.93
N ASN A 22 18.80 10.42 4.28
CA ASN A 22 19.32 11.52 3.48
C ASN A 22 18.95 11.27 2.03
N LEU A 23 17.99 12.03 1.51
CA LEU A 23 17.56 11.93 0.13
C LEU A 23 18.37 12.91 -0.74
N ALA A 24 18.81 12.46 -1.91
CA ALA A 24 19.60 13.26 -2.83
C ALA A 24 18.75 14.23 -3.66
N HIS A 25 17.45 13.95 -3.79
CA HIS A 25 16.49 14.78 -4.51
C HIS A 25 15.07 14.59 -3.94
N ARG A 26 14.12 15.38 -4.45
CA ARG A 26 12.71 15.38 -4.00
C ARG A 26 11.74 14.69 -4.97
N VAL A 27 12.27 14.08 -6.03
CA VAL A 27 11.49 13.21 -6.93
C VAL A 27 11.29 11.86 -6.24
N VAL A 28 10.04 11.40 -6.13
CA VAL A 28 9.67 10.15 -5.46
C VAL A 28 8.93 9.24 -6.45
N LEU A 29 9.23 7.94 -6.44
CA LEU A 29 8.38 6.97 -7.12
C LEU A 29 7.12 6.76 -6.28
N ALA A 30 5.98 7.23 -6.77
CA ALA A 30 4.68 7.01 -6.16
C ALA A 30 4.33 5.50 -6.11
N PRO A 31 3.45 5.08 -5.18
CA PRO A 31 2.93 3.72 -5.13
C PRO A 31 2.06 3.42 -6.36
N LEU A 32 2.41 2.38 -7.12
CA LEU A 32 1.77 2.07 -8.40
C LEU A 32 1.44 0.58 -8.52
N THR A 33 0.21 0.19 -8.20
CA THR A 33 -0.28 -1.19 -8.44
C THR A 33 -0.09 -1.63 -9.89
N ARG A 34 0.67 -2.72 -10.10
CA ARG A 34 1.00 -3.20 -11.46
C ARG A 34 0.31 -4.50 -11.86
N GLN A 35 -0.30 -5.21 -10.91
CA GLN A 35 -0.97 -6.52 -11.12
C GLN A 35 -0.04 -7.52 -11.83
N ARG A 36 1.15 -7.73 -11.26
CA ARG A 36 2.18 -8.64 -11.81
C ARG A 36 2.82 -9.52 -10.73
N SER A 37 2.15 -9.69 -9.60
CA SER A 37 2.60 -10.51 -8.47
C SER A 37 1.71 -11.75 -8.40
N TYR A 38 2.02 -12.73 -9.26
CA TYR A 38 1.19 -13.93 -9.44
C TYR A 38 1.03 -14.69 -8.13
N GLY A 39 -0.20 -15.10 -7.81
CA GLY A 39 -0.51 -15.76 -6.53
C GLY A 39 -0.21 -14.88 -5.31
N ASN A 40 -0.23 -13.56 -5.48
CA ASN A 40 0.15 -12.56 -4.48
C ASN A 40 1.64 -12.56 -4.07
N VAL A 41 2.47 -13.35 -4.74
CA VAL A 41 3.91 -13.41 -4.49
C VAL A 41 4.64 -12.42 -5.40
N PRO A 42 5.49 -11.52 -4.87
CA PRO A 42 6.39 -10.68 -5.67
C PRO A 42 7.24 -11.52 -6.64
N GLN A 43 7.45 -11.02 -7.86
CA GLN A 43 8.04 -11.80 -8.95
C GLN A 43 9.44 -11.28 -9.35
N PRO A 44 10.29 -12.11 -9.97
CA PRO A 44 11.66 -11.72 -10.37
C PRO A 44 11.72 -10.46 -11.25
N HIS A 45 10.73 -10.22 -12.11
CA HIS A 45 10.73 -9.02 -12.96
C HIS A 45 10.56 -7.71 -12.16
N ALA A 46 10.04 -7.78 -10.93
CA ALA A 46 9.93 -6.62 -10.05
C ALA A 46 11.31 -6.12 -9.58
N ILE A 47 12.30 -7.02 -9.48
CA ILE A 47 13.71 -6.68 -9.20
C ILE A 47 14.20 -5.66 -10.24
N LEU A 48 14.03 -6.00 -11.53
CA LEU A 48 14.41 -5.12 -12.63
C LEU A 48 13.59 -3.83 -12.61
N TYR A 49 12.27 -3.91 -12.39
CA TYR A 49 11.37 -2.75 -12.40
C TYR A 49 11.74 -1.68 -11.37
N TYR A 50 11.96 -2.07 -10.11
CA TYR A 50 12.33 -1.13 -9.04
C TYR A 50 13.80 -0.71 -9.16
N SER A 51 14.71 -1.63 -9.51
CA SER A 51 16.12 -1.28 -9.72
C SER A 51 16.30 -0.24 -10.85
N GLN A 52 15.51 -0.31 -11.92
CA GLN A 52 15.52 0.71 -12.98
C GLN A 52 15.09 2.10 -12.51
N ARG A 53 14.37 2.21 -11.39
CA ARG A 53 13.82 3.48 -10.83
C ARG A 53 14.56 3.96 -9.59
N ALA A 54 15.46 3.16 -9.05
CA ALA A 54 16.46 3.58 -8.09
C ALA A 54 17.54 4.45 -8.78
N THR A 55 17.11 5.51 -9.45
CA THR A 55 17.93 6.42 -10.27
C THR A 55 18.11 7.73 -9.54
N GLY A 56 19.37 8.15 -9.37
CA GLY A 56 19.72 9.44 -8.79
C GLY A 56 20.70 9.24 -7.65
N SER A 57 21.99 9.46 -7.94
CA SER A 57 23.07 9.74 -6.98
C SER A 57 22.75 9.38 -5.51
N ASN A 58 22.80 8.09 -5.14
CA ASN A 58 22.73 7.61 -3.75
C ASN A 58 21.70 8.35 -2.85
N GLY A 59 20.39 8.29 -3.16
CA GLY A 59 19.37 8.78 -2.22
C GLY A 59 17.98 9.10 -2.77
N GLY A 60 17.47 8.36 -3.76
CA GLY A 60 16.06 8.48 -4.16
C GLY A 60 15.13 7.76 -3.18
N LEU A 61 13.88 8.23 -3.01
CA LEU A 61 12.83 7.51 -2.28
C LEU A 61 11.89 6.81 -3.27
N LEU A 62 11.69 5.52 -3.06
CA LEU A 62 10.72 4.71 -3.77
C LEU A 62 9.64 4.23 -2.80
N ILE A 63 8.40 4.19 -3.27
CA ILE A 63 7.28 3.59 -2.55
C ILE A 63 6.75 2.45 -3.43
N THR A 64 6.64 1.24 -2.85
CA THR A 64 6.17 0.08 -3.60
C THR A 64 4.74 0.26 -4.08
N GLU A 65 4.33 -0.60 -5.00
CA GLU A 65 2.91 -0.89 -5.17
C GLU A 65 2.22 -1.31 -3.88
N ALA A 66 0.90 -1.07 -3.83
CA ALA A 66 0.05 -1.43 -2.70
C ALA A 66 0.16 -2.93 -2.40
N THR A 67 0.57 -3.25 -1.17
CA THR A 67 0.92 -4.60 -0.74
C THR A 67 -0.02 -5.03 0.39
N GLY A 68 -0.75 -6.13 0.16
CA GLY A 68 -1.78 -6.60 1.09
C GLY A 68 -1.22 -7.00 2.45
N VAL A 69 -1.88 -6.59 3.53
CA VAL A 69 -1.51 -6.92 4.92
C VAL A 69 -1.99 -8.29 5.40
N SER A 70 -2.95 -8.88 4.68
CA SER A 70 -3.60 -10.17 4.99
C SER A 70 -4.17 -10.77 3.71
N ASP A 71 -4.72 -11.99 3.80
CA ASP A 71 -5.49 -12.62 2.72
C ASP A 71 -6.82 -11.89 2.43
N THR A 72 -7.46 -11.31 3.45
CA THR A 72 -8.69 -10.50 3.33
C THR A 72 -8.45 -9.12 2.69
N ALA A 73 -7.19 -8.66 2.62
CA ALA A 73 -6.81 -7.35 2.10
C ALA A 73 -6.90 -7.21 0.57
N GLN A 74 -7.19 -8.30 -0.15
CA GLN A 74 -7.13 -8.35 -1.61
C GLN A 74 -8.44 -7.93 -2.29
N GLY A 75 -8.34 -7.26 -3.45
CA GLY A 75 -9.49 -6.88 -4.29
C GLY A 75 -9.18 -6.84 -5.80
N TYR A 76 -7.94 -7.16 -6.16
CA TYR A 76 -7.43 -7.12 -7.52
C TYR A 76 -6.59 -8.38 -7.75
N PRO A 77 -6.54 -8.91 -8.98
CA PRO A 77 -5.66 -10.02 -9.30
C PRO A 77 -4.20 -9.58 -9.24
N ASP A 78 -3.33 -10.52 -8.92
CA ASP A 78 -1.87 -10.39 -9.05
C ASP A 78 -1.26 -9.16 -8.32
N THR A 79 -1.85 -8.75 -7.19
CA THR A 79 -1.28 -7.74 -6.30
C THR A 79 -0.45 -8.39 -5.19
N PRO A 80 0.72 -7.86 -4.83
CA PRO A 80 1.59 -8.54 -3.87
C PRO A 80 1.03 -8.51 -2.45
N GLY A 81 1.50 -9.47 -1.65
CA GLY A 81 1.29 -9.53 -0.21
C GLY A 81 2.55 -9.35 0.61
N ILE A 82 2.38 -9.25 1.94
CA ILE A 82 3.47 -9.28 2.92
C ILE A 82 3.06 -9.98 4.25
N TRP A 83 2.05 -10.85 4.23
CA TRP A 83 1.59 -11.57 5.43
C TRP A 83 2.17 -12.98 5.62
N THR A 84 2.79 -13.55 4.59
CA THR A 84 3.39 -14.89 4.65
C THR A 84 4.91 -14.80 4.59
N LYS A 85 5.59 -15.84 5.08
CA LYS A 85 7.04 -15.96 4.94
C LYS A 85 7.49 -16.02 3.48
N GLU A 86 6.71 -16.68 2.62
CA GLU A 86 6.98 -16.72 1.18
C GLU A 86 6.98 -15.32 0.56
N HIS A 87 6.02 -14.47 0.94
CA HIS A 87 6.00 -13.07 0.50
C HIS A 87 7.24 -12.30 0.96
N VAL A 88 7.62 -12.46 2.24
CA VAL A 88 8.81 -11.80 2.81
C VAL A 88 10.07 -12.19 2.04
N GLU A 89 10.31 -13.49 1.83
CA GLU A 89 11.49 -13.97 1.09
C GLU A 89 11.49 -13.49 -0.37
N ALA A 90 10.32 -13.41 -1.01
CA ALA A 90 10.20 -12.91 -2.38
C ALA A 90 10.45 -11.40 -2.52
N TRP A 91 10.20 -10.61 -1.46
CA TRP A 91 10.51 -9.18 -1.44
C TRP A 91 12.00 -8.86 -1.26
N LYS A 92 12.75 -9.68 -0.49
CA LYS A 92 14.18 -9.45 -0.21
C LYS A 92 15.02 -9.13 -1.45
N PRO A 93 15.04 -9.93 -2.53
CA PRO A 93 15.88 -9.63 -3.69
C PRO A 93 15.47 -8.34 -4.42
N ILE A 94 14.22 -7.90 -4.28
CA ILE A 94 13.73 -6.63 -4.85
C ILE A 94 14.29 -5.47 -4.04
N VAL A 95 14.21 -5.55 -2.70
CA VAL A 95 14.77 -4.55 -1.79
C VAL A 95 16.29 -4.45 -1.96
N ASP A 96 16.98 -5.59 -1.97
CA ASP A 96 18.44 -5.66 -2.14
C ASP A 96 18.88 -4.97 -3.45
N ALA A 97 18.13 -5.16 -4.54
CA ALA A 97 18.45 -4.53 -5.83
C ALA A 97 18.23 -3.01 -5.86
N VAL A 98 17.38 -2.48 -4.97
CA VAL A 98 17.19 -1.04 -4.78
C VAL A 98 18.29 -0.48 -3.89
N HIS A 99 18.62 -1.18 -2.80
CA HIS A 99 19.72 -0.82 -1.89
C HIS A 99 21.09 -0.88 -2.56
N ALA A 100 21.31 -1.82 -3.48
CA ALA A 100 22.53 -1.89 -4.30
C ALA A 100 22.77 -0.64 -5.17
N LYS A 101 21.73 0.19 -5.36
CA LYS A 101 21.81 1.49 -6.04
C LYS A 101 21.77 2.69 -5.07
N GLY A 102 21.84 2.45 -3.77
CA GLY A 102 21.88 3.48 -2.74
C GLY A 102 20.55 4.24 -2.56
N ALA A 103 19.43 3.67 -2.99
CA ALA A 103 18.10 4.29 -2.83
C ALA A 103 17.38 3.74 -1.61
N THR A 104 16.43 4.53 -1.09
CA THR A 104 15.53 4.17 0.00
C THR A 104 14.21 3.64 -0.57
N ILE A 105 13.67 2.57 -0.01
CA ILE A 105 12.39 1.99 -0.42
C ILE A 105 11.46 1.69 0.75
N PHE A 106 10.23 2.18 0.65
CA PHE A 106 9.15 1.94 1.61
C PHE A 106 8.13 0.98 1.02
N CYS A 107 7.66 0.03 1.84
CA CYS A 107 6.55 -0.85 1.48
C CYS A 107 5.21 -0.15 1.78
N GLN A 108 4.35 0.03 0.78
CA GLN A 108 3.01 0.55 1.02
C GLN A 108 2.09 -0.59 1.50
N ILE A 109 1.76 -0.61 2.79
CA ILE A 109 0.88 -1.61 3.40
C ILE A 109 -0.59 -1.21 3.25
N TRP A 110 -1.41 -2.16 2.79
CA TRP A 110 -2.72 -1.86 2.22
C TRP A 110 -3.79 -2.91 2.56
N HIS A 111 -5.04 -2.44 2.66
CA HIS A 111 -6.23 -3.27 2.77
C HIS A 111 -7.38 -2.65 1.99
N VAL A 112 -7.95 -3.37 1.00
CA VAL A 112 -9.00 -2.81 0.12
C VAL A 112 -10.32 -2.51 0.82
N GLY A 113 -10.66 -3.27 1.85
CA GLY A 113 -11.97 -3.20 2.49
C GLY A 113 -13.08 -3.58 1.50
N ARG A 114 -14.12 -2.76 1.36
CA ARG A 114 -15.24 -3.05 0.44
C ARG A 114 -14.91 -2.97 -1.06
N VAL A 115 -13.71 -2.54 -1.45
CA VAL A 115 -13.28 -2.51 -2.86
C VAL A 115 -12.78 -3.91 -3.26
N SER A 116 -13.64 -4.91 -3.11
CA SER A 116 -13.32 -6.32 -3.34
C SER A 116 -14.55 -7.11 -3.76
N ASP A 117 -14.33 -8.37 -4.09
CA ASP A 117 -15.34 -9.35 -4.43
C ASP A 117 -15.03 -10.67 -3.73
N SER A 118 -16.07 -11.46 -3.42
CA SER A 118 -15.96 -12.77 -2.77
C SER A 118 -14.93 -13.71 -3.42
N VAL A 119 -14.69 -13.59 -4.75
CA VAL A 119 -13.66 -14.40 -5.44
C VAL A 119 -12.23 -14.13 -4.95
N PHE A 120 -11.96 -12.96 -4.37
CA PHE A 120 -10.67 -12.60 -3.78
C PHE A 120 -10.61 -12.89 -2.27
N GLN A 121 -11.73 -13.26 -1.66
CA GLN A 121 -11.81 -13.44 -0.22
C GLN A 121 -11.61 -14.91 0.16
N PRO A 122 -10.94 -15.19 1.30
CA PRO A 122 -10.75 -16.55 1.77
C PRO A 122 -12.12 -17.23 1.94
N ASN A 123 -12.27 -18.43 1.39
CA ASN A 123 -13.50 -19.22 1.43
C ASN A 123 -14.75 -18.51 0.85
N GLY A 124 -14.57 -17.56 -0.07
CA GLY A 124 -15.70 -16.86 -0.70
C GLY A 124 -16.47 -15.92 0.23
N GLN A 125 -15.85 -15.49 1.34
CA GLN A 125 -16.50 -14.63 2.33
C GLN A 125 -16.78 -13.22 1.77
N ALA A 126 -17.70 -12.50 2.41
CA ALA A 126 -17.94 -11.10 2.09
C ALA A 126 -16.72 -10.23 2.48
N PRO A 127 -16.30 -9.28 1.63
CA PRO A 127 -15.30 -8.28 2.00
C PRO A 127 -15.71 -7.50 3.26
N ILE A 128 -14.74 -6.97 4.00
CA ILE A 128 -15.00 -6.23 5.25
C ILE A 128 -14.96 -4.71 5.05
N SER A 129 -15.71 -3.96 5.85
CA SER A 129 -15.73 -2.49 5.79
C SER A 129 -16.25 -1.84 7.08
N SER A 130 -16.30 -0.50 7.10
CA SER A 130 -17.00 0.30 8.10
C SER A 130 -18.53 0.23 7.96
N THR A 131 -19.03 -0.18 6.79
CA THR A 131 -20.44 -0.22 6.40
C THR A 131 -20.81 -1.57 5.76
N ASP A 132 -22.10 -1.84 5.61
CA ASP A 132 -22.67 -2.92 4.80
C ASP A 132 -23.10 -2.46 3.39
N LYS A 133 -22.94 -1.17 3.08
CA LYS A 133 -23.31 -0.57 1.78
C LYS A 133 -22.35 -0.98 0.67
N SER A 134 -22.90 -1.58 -0.39
CA SER A 134 -22.19 -1.97 -1.60
C SER A 134 -21.63 -0.78 -2.40
N LEU A 135 -20.60 -1.06 -3.19
CA LEU A 135 -20.18 -0.17 -4.27
C LEU A 135 -21.01 -0.41 -5.52
N THR A 136 -21.24 0.64 -6.30
CA THR A 136 -21.79 0.50 -7.65
C THR A 136 -20.76 -0.18 -8.56
N PRO A 137 -21.18 -0.98 -9.55
CA PRO A 137 -20.27 -1.59 -10.51
C PRO A 137 -19.39 -0.55 -11.21
N GLN A 138 -18.14 -0.91 -11.51
CA GLN A 138 -17.17 -0.04 -12.19
C GLN A 138 -16.48 -0.79 -13.33
N ILE A 139 -16.09 -0.09 -14.40
CA ILE A 139 -15.28 -0.70 -15.47
C ILE A 139 -13.86 -0.96 -14.93
N ARG A 140 -13.36 -2.18 -15.10
CA ARG A 140 -11.99 -2.58 -14.72
C ARG A 140 -10.95 -1.89 -15.62
N SER A 141 -9.69 -1.94 -15.19
CA SER A 141 -8.56 -1.34 -15.91
C SER A 141 -8.35 -1.88 -17.33
N ASN A 142 -8.90 -3.04 -17.68
CA ASN A 142 -8.84 -3.58 -19.04
C ASN A 142 -9.88 -2.97 -20.00
N GLY A 143 -10.71 -2.04 -19.54
CA GLY A 143 -11.64 -1.26 -20.37
C GLY A 143 -12.92 -1.97 -20.80
N PHE A 144 -13.02 -3.29 -20.61
CA PHE A 144 -14.17 -4.08 -21.09
C PHE A 144 -14.89 -4.86 -19.99
N ASN A 145 -14.20 -5.27 -18.92
CA ASN A 145 -14.83 -6.04 -17.85
C ASN A 145 -15.44 -5.11 -16.80
N ILE A 146 -16.66 -5.40 -16.36
CA ILE A 146 -17.27 -4.71 -15.23
C ILE A 146 -16.86 -5.41 -13.93
N ALA A 147 -16.19 -4.70 -13.03
CA ALA A 147 -15.97 -5.11 -11.66
C ALA A 147 -17.32 -5.17 -10.94
N LYS A 148 -17.67 -6.37 -10.50
CA LYS A 148 -18.71 -6.58 -9.49
C LYS A 148 -18.03 -6.48 -8.13
N PHE A 149 -18.72 -5.86 -7.18
CA PHE A 149 -18.30 -5.75 -5.80
C PHE A 149 -19.33 -6.48 -4.96
N THR A 150 -18.89 -7.47 -4.20
CA THR A 150 -19.77 -8.17 -3.25
C THR A 150 -20.17 -7.19 -2.14
N PRO A 151 -21.44 -7.14 -1.71
CA PRO A 151 -21.83 -6.35 -0.54
C PRO A 151 -20.91 -6.64 0.65
N PRO A 152 -20.29 -5.62 1.27
CA PRO A 152 -19.37 -5.86 2.36
C PRO A 152 -20.12 -6.23 3.64
N ARG A 153 -19.40 -6.88 4.54
CA ARG A 153 -19.81 -7.05 5.93
C ARG A 153 -19.23 -5.91 6.76
N ARG A 154 -20.08 -5.21 7.52
CA ARG A 154 -19.62 -4.26 8.54
C ARG A 154 -18.79 -5.02 9.58
N LEU A 155 -17.56 -4.56 9.84
CA LEU A 155 -16.75 -5.08 10.95
C LEU A 155 -17.47 -4.84 12.27
N ARG A 156 -17.51 -5.85 13.14
CA ARG A 156 -17.89 -5.62 14.54
C ARG A 156 -16.77 -4.87 15.25
N THR A 157 -17.12 -4.14 16.29
CA THR A 157 -16.19 -3.35 17.09
C THR A 157 -15.04 -4.19 17.65
N ASP A 158 -15.33 -5.43 18.08
CA ASP A 158 -14.36 -6.40 18.61
C ASP A 158 -13.43 -6.99 17.54
N GLU A 159 -13.73 -6.82 16.25
CA GLU A 159 -12.87 -7.31 15.16
C GLU A 159 -11.80 -6.30 14.72
N ILE A 160 -12.02 -5.00 14.96
CA ILE A 160 -11.12 -3.93 14.49
C ILE A 160 -9.70 -4.09 15.03
N PRO A 161 -9.47 -4.43 16.32
CA PRO A 161 -8.12 -4.66 16.84
C PRO A 161 -7.35 -5.77 16.10
N ASN A 162 -8.04 -6.78 15.55
CA ASN A 162 -7.38 -7.82 14.76
C ASN A 162 -6.85 -7.25 13.43
N ILE A 163 -7.61 -6.36 12.80
CA ILE A 163 -7.16 -5.70 11.56
C ILE A 163 -5.99 -4.76 11.85
N VAL A 164 -6.01 -4.03 12.97
CA VAL A 164 -4.84 -3.25 13.43
C VAL A 164 -3.62 -4.16 13.58
N ASN A 165 -3.81 -5.36 14.15
CA ASN A 165 -2.74 -6.33 14.29
C ASN A 165 -2.21 -6.86 12.93
N ASP A 166 -3.06 -6.98 11.90
CA ASP A 166 -2.61 -7.35 10.55
C ASP A 166 -1.67 -6.28 9.97
N PHE A 167 -2.02 -4.98 10.10
CA PHE A 167 -1.11 -3.89 9.71
C PHE A 167 0.20 -3.93 10.51
N ARG A 168 0.14 -4.19 11.82
CA ARG A 168 1.32 -4.34 12.68
C ARG A 168 2.25 -5.47 12.22
N LEU A 169 1.68 -6.63 11.90
CA LEU A 169 2.43 -7.80 11.41
C LEU A 169 3.02 -7.52 10.02
N ALA A 170 2.24 -6.94 9.11
CA ALA A 170 2.71 -6.55 7.78
C ALA A 170 3.89 -5.56 7.86
N ALA A 171 3.81 -4.57 8.77
CA ALA A 171 4.91 -3.63 8.99
C ALA A 171 6.17 -4.34 9.51
N ARG A 172 6.03 -5.29 10.45
CA ARG A 172 7.16 -6.11 10.93
C ARG A 172 7.77 -6.93 9.78
N ASN A 173 6.94 -7.59 8.98
CA ASN A 173 7.36 -8.42 7.86
C ASN A 173 8.06 -7.59 6.77
N ALA A 174 7.61 -6.36 6.52
CA ALA A 174 8.30 -5.43 5.62
C ALA A 174 9.73 -5.13 6.12
N ILE A 175 9.92 -4.89 7.43
CA ILE A 175 11.26 -4.71 7.98
C ILE A 175 12.09 -5.99 7.88
N GLU A 176 11.50 -7.18 8.06
CA GLU A 176 12.17 -8.47 7.86
C GLU A 176 12.59 -8.70 6.41
N ALA A 177 11.80 -8.22 5.44
CA ALA A 177 12.15 -8.22 4.02
C ALA A 177 13.22 -7.19 3.65
N GLY A 178 13.65 -6.35 4.59
CA GLY A 178 14.72 -5.37 4.43
C GLY A 178 14.25 -3.96 4.09
N PHE A 179 12.94 -3.68 3.99
CA PHE A 179 12.46 -2.33 3.67
C PHE A 179 12.95 -1.28 4.67
N ASP A 180 13.17 -0.05 4.20
CA ASP A 180 13.62 1.06 5.03
C ASP A 180 12.52 1.58 5.97
N GLY A 181 11.26 1.39 5.57
CA GLY A 181 10.06 1.82 6.27
C GLY A 181 8.79 1.35 5.57
N VAL A 182 7.66 1.80 6.09
CA VAL A 182 6.34 1.52 5.51
C VAL A 182 5.56 2.80 5.28
N GLU A 183 4.72 2.79 4.25
CA GLU A 183 3.65 3.78 4.07
C GLU A 183 2.30 3.10 4.35
N ILE A 184 1.48 3.68 5.22
CA ILE A 184 0.13 3.19 5.49
C ILE A 184 -0.81 3.73 4.41
N HIS A 185 -1.45 2.85 3.64
CA HIS A 185 -2.39 3.28 2.59
C HIS A 185 -3.73 3.77 3.18
N GLY A 186 -3.77 5.04 3.58
CA GLY A 186 -4.96 5.74 4.11
C GLY A 186 -5.88 6.41 3.08
N ALA A 187 -5.68 6.20 1.77
CA ALA A 187 -6.35 6.96 0.70
C ALA A 187 -7.23 6.10 -0.24
N HIS A 188 -7.76 6.72 -1.30
CA HIS A 188 -8.38 6.10 -2.49
C HIS A 188 -9.61 5.20 -2.25
N GLY A 189 -10.31 5.40 -1.14
CA GLY A 189 -11.55 4.72 -0.80
C GLY A 189 -11.34 3.31 -0.24
N TYR A 190 -10.11 2.95 0.12
CA TYR A 190 -9.78 1.67 0.75
C TYR A 190 -10.07 1.67 2.25
N LEU A 191 -9.77 0.58 2.96
CA LEU A 191 -10.36 0.27 4.26
C LEU A 191 -10.23 1.43 5.27
N LEU A 192 -9.04 1.99 5.47
CA LEU A 192 -8.85 3.10 6.41
C LEU A 192 -9.66 4.34 6.00
N GLU A 193 -9.69 4.66 4.70
CA GLU A 193 -10.48 5.78 4.20
C GLU A 193 -11.99 5.53 4.27
N GLN A 194 -12.44 4.27 4.18
CA GLN A 194 -13.84 3.89 4.41
C GLN A 194 -14.29 4.20 5.84
N PHE A 195 -13.39 4.15 6.82
CA PHE A 195 -13.68 4.62 8.18
C PHE A 195 -13.62 6.15 8.28
N MET A 196 -12.66 6.79 7.60
CA MET A 196 -12.50 8.25 7.69
C MET A 196 -13.62 9.05 7.00
N LYS A 197 -14.22 8.56 5.91
CA LYS A 197 -15.20 9.32 5.11
C LYS A 197 -16.62 9.18 5.66
N ASP A 198 -17.25 10.29 6.04
CA ASP A 198 -18.63 10.36 6.56
C ASP A 198 -19.72 9.89 5.57
N LYS A 199 -19.45 9.97 4.26
CA LYS A 199 -20.34 9.41 3.22
C LYS A 199 -20.25 7.88 3.09
N VAL A 200 -19.32 7.24 3.80
CA VAL A 200 -19.12 5.79 3.79
C VAL A 200 -19.36 5.22 5.19
N ASN A 201 -18.68 5.77 6.19
CA ASN A 201 -18.80 5.34 7.57
C ASN A 201 -20.12 5.77 8.18
N ASP A 202 -21.02 4.81 8.34
CA ASP A 202 -22.33 4.95 8.96
C ASP A 202 -22.42 4.22 10.30
N ARG A 203 -21.27 4.01 10.96
CA ARG A 203 -21.21 3.38 12.29
C ARG A 203 -21.75 4.33 13.36
N THR A 204 -22.26 3.72 14.42
CA THR A 204 -22.79 4.40 15.62
C THR A 204 -21.98 4.09 16.88
N ASP A 205 -20.88 3.36 16.75
CA ASP A 205 -19.95 3.02 17.83
C ASP A 205 -18.77 4.01 17.91
N GLU A 206 -17.76 3.69 18.71
CA GLU A 206 -16.56 4.52 18.90
C GLU A 206 -15.69 4.70 17.64
N TYR A 207 -16.03 4.02 16.54
CA TYR A 207 -15.37 4.16 15.24
C TYR A 207 -16.23 4.93 14.21
N GLY A 208 -17.37 5.51 14.61
CA GLY A 208 -18.28 6.28 13.75
C GLY A 208 -18.79 7.59 14.34
N GLY A 209 -19.47 8.37 13.50
CA GLY A 209 -20.04 9.67 13.86
C GLY A 209 -19.01 10.81 13.84
N SER A 210 -18.42 11.13 14.99
CA SER A 210 -17.50 12.28 15.13
C SER A 210 -16.24 12.12 14.26
N LEU A 211 -15.54 13.24 13.99
CA LEU A 211 -14.27 13.19 13.27
C LEU A 211 -13.23 12.34 14.04
N GLU A 212 -13.18 12.49 15.37
CA GLU A 212 -12.30 11.70 16.23
C GLU A 212 -12.55 10.19 16.05
N ASN A 213 -13.81 9.76 16.14
CA ASN A 213 -14.18 8.35 16.00
C ASN A 213 -13.88 7.81 14.60
N ARG A 214 -14.17 8.58 13.55
CA ARG A 214 -13.87 8.19 12.16
C ARG A 214 -12.36 8.07 11.88
N CYS A 215 -11.54 8.86 12.58
CA CYS A 215 -10.08 8.79 12.49
C CYS A 215 -9.46 7.74 13.43
N ARG A 216 -10.19 7.26 14.45
CA ARG A 216 -9.70 6.34 15.48
C ARG A 216 -8.98 5.13 14.90
N PHE A 217 -9.63 4.40 14.00
CA PHE A 217 -9.04 3.21 13.39
C PHE A 217 -7.74 3.52 12.61
N ALA A 218 -7.71 4.62 11.84
CA ALA A 218 -6.51 5.01 11.13
C ALA A 218 -5.36 5.38 12.09
N LEU A 219 -5.67 6.01 13.23
CA LEU A 219 -4.69 6.39 14.25
C LEU A 219 -4.22 5.20 15.10
N GLU A 220 -5.05 4.18 15.30
CA GLU A 220 -4.62 2.93 15.97
C GLU A 220 -3.66 2.11 15.12
N VAL A 221 -3.72 2.27 13.78
CA VAL A 221 -2.78 1.64 12.83
C VAL A 221 -1.43 2.35 12.79
N VAL A 222 -1.37 3.65 13.10
CA VAL A 222 -0.15 4.49 13.08
C VAL A 222 0.70 4.29 14.34
#